data_AF-A0AAU1DF86-F1
#
_entry.id   AF-A0AAU1DF86-F1
#
_cell.length_a   1.000
_cell.length_b   1.000
_cell.length_c   1.000
_cell.angle_alpha   90.00
_cell.angle_beta   90.00
_cell.angle_gamma   90.00
#
_symmetry.space_group_name_H-M   'P 1'
#
loop_
_entity.id
_entity.type
_entity.pdbx_description
1 polymer ?
#
loop_
_entity_poly.entity_id
_entity_poly.type
_entity_poly.pdbx_seq_one_letter_code
_entity_poly.pdbx_strand_id
1 'polypeptide(L)'
;MKFVPRSRPAPARALVTALVTALVVLSGCSASGAGSGSGPAGPGLDDPAKKEIAMQLISSAENSTLDWKAQYKYIEDIGDGRGYTAGIIGFCSGTGDMLKVVERYAASRPGNPLEQFLPALRAVKGSDAHDGLGRPFTEAWAKAAADAAFRSAQDAERDHSYFDPAVRQAKDDGLGALGQFIYYDAYVMHGAADSGGTVGFRTMRREALAAAEPPSRGGDETTYLNAFLDARVTAIRKEPSHSDTSRIETAQRVFVREGRFRLETPLRWKVYGDSYRIDGP
;
A
#
# COMPACT_ATOMS: atom_id res chain seq x y z
N MET A 1 38.82 -18.25 85.15
CA MET A 1 38.04 -16.99 85.11
C MET A 1 36.57 -17.39 84.96
N LYS A 2 35.53 -16.82 85.61
CA LYS A 2 35.12 -15.41 85.79
C LYS A 2 34.89 -14.74 84.43
N PHE A 3 33.75 -14.15 84.06
CA PHE A 3 32.65 -13.55 84.84
C PHE A 3 31.25 -13.82 84.22
N VAL A 4 30.17 -13.58 85.00
CA VAL A 4 28.78 -13.43 84.52
C VAL A 4 28.11 -12.24 85.23
N PRO A 5 27.50 -11.30 84.49
CA PRO A 5 26.39 -10.44 84.93
C PRO A 5 25.11 -10.74 84.11
N ARG A 6 23.84 -10.73 84.59
CA ARG A 6 23.11 -9.94 85.62
C ARG A 6 22.72 -8.48 85.27
N SER A 7 21.90 -8.36 84.21
CA SER A 7 20.58 -7.66 84.14
C SER A 7 20.30 -6.28 84.82
N ARG A 8 19.70 -5.37 84.00
CA ARG A 8 18.75 -4.25 84.33
C ARG A 8 19.36 -2.98 84.97
N PRO A 9 18.76 -1.76 84.81
CA PRO A 9 17.33 -1.44 84.57
C PRO A 9 16.98 -0.61 83.29
N ALA A 10 15.73 -0.15 83.20
CA ALA A 10 15.15 0.80 82.22
C ALA A 10 14.91 2.18 82.91
N PRO A 11 14.27 3.25 82.35
CA PRO A 11 13.21 3.36 81.30
C PRO A 11 13.54 4.49 80.25
N ALA A 12 12.65 5.21 79.51
CA ALA A 12 11.18 5.28 79.36
C ALA A 12 10.77 5.97 78.02
N ARG A 13 9.56 5.63 77.48
CA ARG A 13 8.74 6.39 76.47
C ARG A 13 9.36 6.54 75.06
N ALA A 14 8.62 6.66 73.95
CA ALA A 14 7.17 6.79 73.68
C ALA A 14 6.51 5.42 73.26
N LEU A 15 5.20 5.16 73.34
CA LEU A 15 4.02 5.78 72.65
C LEU A 15 4.18 5.72 71.10
N VAL A 16 3.24 5.18 70.29
CA VAL A 16 1.82 4.77 70.49
C VAL A 16 1.55 3.38 69.85
N THR A 17 0.41 2.75 70.20
CA THR A 17 -0.02 1.38 69.81
C THR A 17 -1.20 1.39 68.81
N ALA A 18 -1.55 0.21 68.28
CA ALA A 18 -2.68 -0.14 67.41
C ALA A 18 -2.47 0.20 65.91
N LEU A 19 -2.69 -0.70 64.94
CA LEU A 19 -3.53 -1.91 64.79
C LEU A 19 -5.04 -1.63 64.67
N VAL A 20 -5.51 -1.49 63.43
CA VAL A 20 -6.92 -1.69 63.05
C VAL A 20 -6.96 -2.53 61.77
N THR A 21 -7.95 -3.42 61.67
CA THR A 21 -8.17 -4.40 60.60
C THR A 21 -9.10 -3.87 59.47
N ALA A 22 -9.44 -4.76 58.53
CA ALA A 22 -10.42 -4.60 57.44
C ALA A 22 -9.90 -3.84 56.19
N LEU A 23 -10.49 -4.00 55.01
CA LEU A 23 -11.76 -4.67 54.67
C LEU A 23 -11.64 -5.47 53.36
N VAL A 24 -12.19 -6.68 53.29
CA VAL A 24 -12.39 -7.40 52.01
C VAL A 24 -13.63 -6.83 51.34
N VAL A 25 -13.46 -6.24 50.15
CA VAL A 25 -14.55 -5.76 49.30
C VAL A 25 -14.53 -6.52 47.98
N LEU A 26 -15.42 -7.50 47.83
CA LEU A 26 -15.76 -8.07 46.53
C LEU A 26 -16.75 -7.13 45.83
N SER A 27 -16.22 -6.23 45.00
CA SER A 27 -16.99 -5.48 44.00
C SER A 27 -16.59 -5.98 42.61
N GLY A 28 -17.59 -6.29 41.78
CA GLY A 28 -17.37 -7.07 40.56
C GLY A 28 -16.69 -6.29 39.43
N CYS A 29 -15.59 -6.85 38.91
CA CYS A 29 -15.10 -6.50 37.58
C CYS A 29 -16.01 -7.14 36.52
N SER A 30 -17.09 -6.45 36.14
CA SER A 30 -17.81 -6.75 34.90
C SER A 30 -16.87 -6.63 33.70
N ALA A 31 -17.10 -7.43 32.66
CA ALA A 31 -16.11 -7.65 31.62
C ALA A 31 -15.81 -6.41 30.76
N SER A 32 -14.57 -5.91 30.85
CA SER A 32 -13.91 -5.24 29.72
C SER A 32 -13.18 -6.29 28.91
N GLY A 33 -13.84 -6.84 27.89
CA GLY A 33 -13.16 -7.70 26.92
C GLY A 33 -12.07 -6.88 26.20
N ALA A 34 -10.87 -7.43 26.07
CA ALA A 34 -9.87 -6.87 25.16
C ALA A 34 -10.46 -6.90 23.75
N GLY A 35 -10.68 -5.72 23.16
CA GLY A 35 -11.46 -5.59 21.93
C GLY A 35 -10.82 -6.38 20.79
N SER A 36 -11.54 -7.36 20.25
CA SER A 36 -11.15 -8.00 18.99
C SER A 36 -11.05 -6.92 17.92
N GLY A 37 -9.86 -6.81 17.30
CA GLY A 37 -9.52 -5.74 16.35
C GLY A 37 -10.25 -5.85 15.01
N SER A 38 -11.57 -5.65 15.00
CA SER A 38 -12.29 -5.33 13.76
C SER A 38 -11.71 -4.05 13.18
N GLY A 39 -11.22 -4.11 11.94
CA GLY A 39 -10.63 -2.96 11.24
C GLY A 39 -11.52 -1.71 11.30
N PRO A 40 -10.95 -0.50 11.34
CA PRO A 40 -11.62 0.71 11.81
C PRO A 40 -12.87 1.07 10.97
N ALA A 41 -14.05 0.89 11.58
CA ALA A 41 -15.36 0.94 10.91
C ALA A 41 -15.58 2.19 10.04
N GLY A 42 -15.53 2.01 8.73
CA GLY A 42 -15.60 3.09 7.75
C GLY A 42 -15.50 2.62 6.29
N PRO A 43 -15.55 3.55 5.33
CA PRO A 43 -15.29 3.26 3.92
C PRO A 43 -13.88 2.72 3.70
N GLY A 44 -13.77 1.68 2.87
CA GLY A 44 -12.49 1.17 2.35
C GLY A 44 -11.97 2.00 1.19
N LEU A 45 -10.93 1.52 0.51
CA LEU A 45 -10.35 2.17 -0.67
C LEU A 45 -11.30 2.18 -1.88
N ASP A 46 -12.27 1.28 -1.89
CA ASP A 46 -13.35 1.15 -2.89
C ASP A 46 -14.45 2.22 -2.78
N ASP A 47 -14.43 3.05 -1.74
CA ASP A 47 -15.17 4.31 -1.74
C ASP A 47 -14.62 5.26 -2.83
N PRO A 48 -15.47 5.93 -3.64
CA PRO A 48 -15.00 6.77 -4.75
C PRO A 48 -14.04 7.89 -4.34
N ALA A 49 -14.19 8.50 -3.17
CA ALA A 49 -13.28 9.56 -2.72
C ALA A 49 -11.96 8.97 -2.23
N LYS A 50 -11.97 7.80 -1.59
CA LYS A 50 -10.75 7.06 -1.21
C LYS A 50 -10.00 6.54 -2.43
N LYS A 51 -10.71 6.09 -3.48
CA LYS A 51 -10.13 5.68 -4.76
C LYS A 51 -9.50 6.86 -5.51
N GLU A 52 -10.16 8.02 -5.54
CA GLU A 52 -9.63 9.26 -6.10
C GLU A 52 -8.32 9.67 -5.39
N ILE A 53 -8.28 9.61 -4.05
CA ILE A 53 -7.05 9.84 -3.26
C ILE A 53 -5.95 8.82 -3.62
N ALA A 54 -6.28 7.54 -3.76
CA ALA A 54 -5.33 6.49 -4.14
C ALA A 54 -4.67 6.75 -5.50
N MET A 55 -5.45 7.19 -6.49
CA MET A 55 -4.92 7.52 -7.82
C MET A 55 -3.98 8.74 -7.78
N GLN A 56 -4.30 9.77 -6.99
CA GLN A 56 -3.43 10.93 -6.79
C GLN A 56 -2.13 10.57 -6.08
N LEU A 57 -2.18 9.68 -5.09
CA LEU A 57 -1.00 9.16 -4.40
C LEU A 57 -0.08 8.38 -5.35
N ILE A 58 -0.63 7.49 -6.18
CA ILE A 58 0.14 6.74 -7.19
C ILE A 58 0.75 7.67 -8.24
N SER A 59 -0.03 8.60 -8.83
CA SER A 59 0.53 9.50 -9.85
C SER A 59 1.60 10.47 -9.31
N SER A 60 1.62 10.73 -7.99
CA SER A 60 2.72 11.47 -7.35
C SER A 60 4.05 10.68 -7.31
N ALA A 61 3.99 9.35 -7.45
CA ALA A 61 5.14 8.46 -7.50
C ALA A 61 5.46 7.95 -8.91
N GLU A 62 4.47 7.77 -9.79
CA GLU A 62 4.72 7.36 -11.18
C GLU A 62 5.00 8.55 -12.12
N ASN A 63 4.49 9.75 -11.81
CA ASN A 63 4.45 10.89 -12.76
C ASN A 63 4.69 12.27 -12.11
N SER A 64 5.12 12.32 -10.85
CA SER A 64 5.30 13.55 -10.05
C SER A 64 4.15 14.58 -10.12
N THR A 65 2.89 14.11 -10.14
CA THR A 65 1.72 15.01 -10.13
C THR A 65 0.52 14.41 -9.41
N LEU A 66 -0.43 15.25 -9.00
CA LEU A 66 -1.74 14.80 -8.52
C LEU A 66 -2.78 14.71 -9.67
N ASP A 67 -2.51 15.30 -10.84
CA ASP A 67 -3.37 15.12 -12.02
C ASP A 67 -3.09 13.78 -12.70
N TRP A 68 -3.58 12.70 -12.08
CA TRP A 68 -3.55 11.35 -12.63
C TRP A 68 -4.40 11.23 -13.91
N LYS A 69 -5.37 12.12 -14.12
CA LYS A 69 -6.25 12.11 -15.31
C LYS A 69 -5.54 12.69 -16.54
N ALA A 70 -4.50 13.50 -16.37
CA ALA A 70 -3.59 13.85 -17.45
C ALA A 70 -2.81 12.64 -18.00
N GLN A 71 -2.75 11.52 -17.28
CA GLN A 71 -1.89 10.38 -17.60
C GLN A 71 -2.53 9.33 -18.52
N TYR A 72 -3.84 9.39 -18.80
CA TYR A 72 -4.47 8.49 -19.80
C TYR A 72 -3.78 8.55 -21.18
N LYS A 73 -3.12 9.66 -21.52
CA LYS A 73 -2.35 9.89 -22.75
C LYS A 73 -0.84 9.64 -22.62
N TYR A 74 -0.32 9.41 -21.40
CA TYR A 74 1.11 9.18 -21.19
C TYR A 74 1.53 7.90 -21.91
N ILE A 75 2.66 7.96 -22.62
CA ILE A 75 3.34 6.82 -23.23
C ILE A 75 4.79 7.20 -23.55
N GLU A 76 5.73 6.42 -23.03
CA GLU A 76 7.17 6.66 -23.12
C GLU A 76 7.91 5.33 -22.91
N ASP A 77 9.08 5.14 -23.53
CA ASP A 77 10.02 4.11 -23.07
C ASP A 77 11.04 4.81 -22.18
N ILE A 78 11.05 4.43 -20.90
CA ILE A 78 11.89 5.03 -19.85
C ILE A 78 13.24 4.31 -19.69
N GLY A 79 13.54 3.31 -20.54
CA GLY A 79 14.81 2.58 -20.53
C GLY A 79 14.96 1.58 -19.38
N ASP A 80 13.86 1.12 -18.81
CA ASP A 80 13.81 0.22 -17.63
C ASP A 80 13.75 -1.28 -17.99
N GLY A 81 13.73 -1.61 -19.28
CA GLY A 81 13.59 -2.98 -19.80
C GLY A 81 12.15 -3.49 -19.91
N ARG A 82 11.12 -2.63 -19.71
CA ARG A 82 9.70 -2.98 -19.88
C ARG A 82 9.13 -2.54 -21.24
N GLY A 83 9.89 -1.77 -22.01
CA GLY A 83 9.50 -1.17 -23.28
C GLY A 83 8.63 0.08 -23.05
N TYR A 84 7.65 0.33 -23.92
CA TYR A 84 6.72 1.43 -23.69
C TYR A 84 5.94 1.22 -22.39
N THR A 85 6.03 2.19 -21.49
CA THR A 85 5.25 2.38 -20.26
C THR A 85 4.19 3.45 -20.53
N ALA A 86 2.92 3.22 -20.17
CA ALA A 86 1.84 4.11 -20.60
C ALA A 86 0.61 4.14 -19.67
N GLY A 87 -0.19 5.21 -19.78
CA GLY A 87 -1.49 5.31 -19.12
C GLY A 87 -1.44 5.55 -17.61
N ILE A 88 -2.61 5.49 -16.97
CA ILE A 88 -2.84 5.95 -15.58
C ILE A 88 -2.12 5.18 -14.46
N ILE A 89 -1.48 4.05 -14.74
CA ILE A 89 -0.68 3.26 -13.79
C ILE A 89 0.60 2.65 -14.41
N GLY A 90 1.07 3.15 -15.56
CA GLY A 90 2.27 2.63 -16.20
C GLY A 90 2.12 1.21 -16.77
N PHE A 91 1.06 0.95 -17.54
CA PHE A 91 0.92 -0.31 -18.27
C PHE A 91 2.06 -0.48 -19.27
N CYS A 92 2.75 -1.64 -19.31
CA CYS A 92 3.93 -1.81 -20.17
C CYS A 92 3.72 -2.81 -21.32
N SER A 93 4.42 -2.58 -22.44
CA SER A 93 4.37 -3.48 -23.61
C SER A 93 4.97 -4.85 -23.31
N GLY A 94 6.10 -4.90 -22.60
CA GLY A 94 6.79 -6.14 -22.24
C GLY A 94 6.03 -7.01 -21.23
N THR A 95 5.37 -6.41 -20.24
CA THR A 95 4.54 -7.13 -19.24
C THR A 95 3.23 -7.65 -19.84
N GLY A 96 2.68 -6.97 -20.85
CA GLY A 96 1.51 -7.41 -21.61
C GLY A 96 0.16 -7.11 -20.95
N ASP A 97 0.15 -6.25 -19.95
CA ASP A 97 -1.03 -5.55 -19.42
C ASP A 97 -1.43 -4.37 -20.33
N MET A 98 -0.46 -3.69 -20.98
CA MET A 98 -0.76 -2.77 -22.09
C MET A 98 -1.53 -3.47 -23.22
N LEU A 99 -1.14 -4.70 -23.56
CA LEU A 99 -1.89 -5.53 -24.51
C LEU A 99 -3.32 -5.78 -24.01
N LYS A 100 -3.55 -5.96 -22.70
CA LYS A 100 -4.89 -6.15 -22.13
C LYS A 100 -5.74 -4.88 -22.20
N VAL A 101 -5.16 -3.69 -21.98
CA VAL A 101 -5.84 -2.40 -22.22
C VAL A 101 -6.32 -2.31 -23.67
N VAL A 102 -5.46 -2.62 -24.65
CA VAL A 102 -5.83 -2.52 -26.08
C VAL A 102 -6.83 -3.61 -26.49
N GLU A 103 -6.74 -4.83 -25.93
CA GLU A 103 -7.74 -5.89 -26.16
C GLU A 103 -9.12 -5.51 -25.57
N ARG A 104 -9.19 -4.88 -24.39
CA ARG A 104 -10.45 -4.33 -23.83
C ARG A 104 -11.01 -3.19 -24.67
N TYR A 105 -10.14 -2.32 -25.19
CA TYR A 105 -10.56 -1.21 -26.04
C TYR A 105 -11.09 -1.71 -27.40
N ALA A 106 -10.44 -2.70 -28.02
CA ALA A 106 -10.95 -3.37 -29.23
C ALA A 106 -12.30 -4.06 -28.98
N ALA A 107 -12.47 -4.76 -27.85
CA ALA A 107 -13.74 -5.41 -27.52
C ALA A 107 -14.90 -4.42 -27.26
N SER A 108 -14.62 -3.27 -26.63
CA SER A 108 -15.62 -2.22 -26.39
C SER A 108 -15.84 -1.30 -27.59
N ARG A 109 -14.86 -1.21 -28.48
CA ARG A 109 -14.86 -0.35 -29.68
C ARG A 109 -14.08 -0.99 -30.82
N PRO A 110 -14.70 -1.86 -31.63
CA PRO A 110 -14.09 -2.39 -32.84
C PRO A 110 -13.78 -1.28 -33.86
N GLY A 111 -12.69 -1.44 -34.61
CA GLY A 111 -12.21 -0.45 -35.58
C GLY A 111 -11.53 0.78 -34.97
N ASN A 112 -11.11 0.71 -33.70
CA ASN A 112 -10.40 1.82 -33.05
C ASN A 112 -8.92 1.89 -33.52
N PRO A 113 -8.24 3.05 -33.39
CA PRO A 113 -6.91 3.26 -33.97
C PRO A 113 -5.79 2.44 -33.30
N LEU A 114 -6.02 1.81 -32.14
CA LEU A 114 -5.03 0.97 -31.46
C LEU A 114 -5.16 -0.52 -31.81
N GLU A 115 -6.31 -0.97 -32.32
CA GLU A 115 -6.57 -2.38 -32.63
C GLU A 115 -5.58 -2.98 -33.64
N GLN A 116 -5.13 -2.17 -34.61
CA GLN A 116 -4.12 -2.57 -35.61
C GLN A 116 -2.77 -2.98 -35.01
N PHE A 117 -2.45 -2.54 -33.79
CA PHE A 117 -1.19 -2.85 -33.10
C PHE A 117 -1.27 -4.13 -32.24
N LEU A 118 -2.43 -4.77 -32.12
CA LEU A 118 -2.58 -6.03 -31.36
C LEU A 118 -1.65 -7.18 -31.80
N PRO A 119 -1.28 -7.34 -33.10
CA PRO A 119 -0.27 -8.33 -33.49
C PRO A 119 1.13 -7.99 -32.96
N ALA A 120 1.53 -6.71 -33.04
CA ALA A 120 2.81 -6.22 -32.55
C ALA A 120 2.91 -6.33 -31.02
N LEU A 121 1.88 -5.88 -30.29
CA LEU A 121 1.78 -6.00 -28.82
C LEU A 121 1.82 -7.46 -28.32
N ARG A 122 1.45 -8.43 -29.15
CA ARG A 122 1.60 -9.87 -28.84
C ARG A 122 2.99 -10.41 -29.15
N ALA A 123 3.70 -9.82 -30.12
CA ALA A 123 5.05 -10.22 -30.51
C ALA A 123 6.13 -9.66 -29.57
N VAL A 124 5.98 -8.43 -29.09
CA VAL A 124 6.95 -7.79 -28.18
C VAL A 124 6.72 -8.12 -26.70
N LYS A 125 5.63 -8.85 -26.37
CA LYS A 125 5.36 -9.24 -24.98
C LYS A 125 6.46 -10.20 -24.50
N GLY A 126 7.14 -9.81 -23.41
CA GLY A 126 8.30 -10.49 -22.85
C GLY A 126 9.63 -9.82 -23.16
N SER A 127 9.64 -8.70 -23.88
CA SER A 127 10.82 -7.86 -24.10
C SER A 127 10.49 -6.36 -24.06
N ASP A 128 11.52 -5.54 -24.20
CA ASP A 128 11.51 -4.09 -24.36
C ASP A 128 11.31 -3.64 -25.83
N ALA A 129 11.11 -4.58 -26.76
CA ALA A 129 11.10 -4.30 -28.20
C ALA A 129 9.92 -3.41 -28.66
N HIS A 130 10.17 -2.60 -29.69
CA HIS A 130 9.17 -1.69 -30.29
C HIS A 130 8.73 -2.09 -31.71
N ASP A 131 9.09 -3.31 -32.15
CA ASP A 131 8.78 -3.82 -33.49
C ASP A 131 7.29 -3.76 -33.82
N GLY A 132 6.96 -3.05 -34.90
CA GLY A 132 5.57 -2.82 -35.33
C GLY A 132 4.78 -1.81 -34.50
N LEU A 133 5.37 -1.20 -33.47
CA LEU A 133 4.75 -0.15 -32.64
C LEU A 133 5.24 1.26 -33.05
N GLY A 134 6.41 1.64 -32.55
CA GLY A 134 7.08 2.91 -32.81
C GLY A 134 6.21 4.18 -32.62
N ARG A 135 6.61 5.26 -33.29
CA ARG A 135 5.90 6.54 -33.32
C ARG A 135 4.41 6.44 -33.73
N PRO A 136 4.00 5.60 -34.72
CA PRO A 136 2.58 5.43 -35.04
C PRO A 136 1.75 4.94 -33.86
N PHE A 137 2.29 4.05 -33.02
CA PHE A 137 1.62 3.57 -31.83
C PHE A 137 1.50 4.66 -30.75
N THR A 138 2.58 5.41 -30.48
CA THR A 138 2.54 6.47 -29.45
C THR A 138 1.62 7.64 -29.82
N GLU A 139 1.59 8.04 -31.10
CA GLU A 139 0.64 9.03 -31.61
C GLU A 139 -0.82 8.51 -31.57
N ALA A 140 -1.05 7.23 -31.90
CA ALA A 140 -2.36 6.61 -31.80
C ALA A 140 -2.85 6.51 -30.33
N TRP A 141 -1.96 6.21 -29.39
CA TRP A 141 -2.26 6.14 -27.95
C TRP A 141 -2.64 7.50 -27.37
N ALA A 142 -1.80 8.51 -27.61
CA ALA A 142 -2.07 9.88 -27.17
C ALA A 142 -3.38 10.45 -27.76
N LYS A 143 -3.73 10.06 -29.00
CA LYS A 143 -5.01 10.40 -29.63
C LYS A 143 -6.18 9.60 -29.05
N ALA A 144 -6.00 8.31 -28.76
CA ALA A 144 -7.04 7.45 -28.18
C ALA A 144 -7.45 7.90 -26.77
N ALA A 145 -6.54 8.52 -26.00
CA ALA A 145 -6.83 9.08 -24.67
C ALA A 145 -7.96 10.13 -24.63
N ALA A 146 -8.27 10.76 -25.76
CA ALA A 146 -9.43 11.64 -25.89
C ALA A 146 -10.77 10.87 -25.84
N ASP A 147 -10.80 9.58 -26.18
CA ASP A 147 -11.99 8.75 -26.17
C ASP A 147 -12.35 8.19 -24.78
N ALA A 148 -13.65 8.21 -24.46
CA ALA A 148 -14.15 7.69 -23.19
C ALA A 148 -14.02 6.16 -23.09
N ALA A 149 -14.17 5.42 -24.19
CA ALA A 149 -14.05 3.96 -24.17
C ALA A 149 -12.60 3.51 -23.91
N PHE A 150 -11.59 4.22 -24.43
CA PHE A 150 -10.19 3.92 -24.13
C PHE A 150 -9.81 4.23 -22.67
N ARG A 151 -10.28 5.36 -22.12
CA ARG A 151 -10.13 5.66 -20.69
C ARG A 151 -10.77 4.56 -19.83
N SER A 152 -12.01 4.19 -20.13
CA SER A 152 -12.70 3.08 -19.47
C SER A 152 -11.99 1.72 -19.61
N ALA A 153 -11.23 1.49 -20.68
CA ALA A 153 -10.44 0.28 -20.85
C ALA A 153 -9.19 0.27 -19.95
N GLN A 154 -8.53 1.43 -19.77
CA GLN A 154 -7.47 1.60 -18.77
C GLN A 154 -8.00 1.45 -17.35
N ASP A 155 -9.12 2.11 -17.02
CA ASP A 155 -9.79 1.98 -15.71
C ASP A 155 -10.14 0.51 -15.40
N ALA A 156 -10.67 -0.23 -16.38
CA ALA A 156 -11.04 -1.63 -16.22
C ALA A 156 -9.86 -2.60 -16.08
N GLU A 157 -8.71 -2.32 -16.70
CA GLU A 157 -7.50 -3.15 -16.50
C GLU A 157 -6.82 -2.85 -15.16
N ARG A 158 -6.71 -1.57 -14.78
CA ARG A 158 -6.30 -1.16 -13.42
C ARG A 158 -7.14 -1.90 -12.37
N ASP A 159 -8.46 -1.88 -12.54
CA ASP A 159 -9.39 -2.43 -11.55
C ASP A 159 -9.30 -3.96 -11.47
N HIS A 160 -9.40 -4.62 -12.61
CA HIS A 160 -9.32 -6.08 -12.69
C HIS A 160 -8.00 -6.67 -12.15
N SER A 161 -6.86 -6.10 -12.56
CA SER A 161 -5.55 -6.74 -12.38
C SER A 161 -4.74 -6.20 -11.20
N TYR A 162 -5.06 -5.00 -10.68
CA TYR A 162 -4.27 -4.33 -9.64
C TYR A 162 -5.11 -3.91 -8.43
N PHE A 163 -6.12 -3.06 -8.62
CA PHE A 163 -6.87 -2.45 -7.51
C PHE A 163 -7.78 -3.46 -6.81
N ASP A 164 -8.68 -4.14 -7.53
CA ASP A 164 -9.60 -5.10 -6.92
C ASP A 164 -8.90 -6.26 -6.20
N PRO A 165 -7.85 -6.94 -6.75
CA PRO A 165 -7.18 -8.02 -6.03
C PRO A 165 -6.42 -7.52 -4.80
N ALA A 166 -5.81 -6.33 -4.85
CA ALA A 166 -5.16 -5.71 -3.69
C ALA A 166 -6.17 -5.37 -2.58
N VAL A 167 -7.27 -4.69 -2.93
CA VAL A 167 -8.30 -4.25 -1.98
C VAL A 167 -9.05 -5.45 -1.38
N ARG A 168 -9.33 -6.51 -2.16
CA ARG A 168 -9.86 -7.78 -1.62
C ARG A 168 -8.90 -8.39 -0.60
N GLN A 169 -7.63 -8.62 -0.99
CA GLN A 169 -6.67 -9.26 -0.12
C GLN A 169 -6.42 -8.47 1.17
N ALA A 170 -6.37 -7.13 1.10
CA ALA A 170 -6.24 -6.27 2.27
C ALA A 170 -7.46 -6.34 3.21
N LYS A 171 -8.68 -6.50 2.65
CA LYS A 171 -9.89 -6.72 3.46
C LYS A 171 -9.90 -8.09 4.13
N ASP A 172 -9.39 -9.13 3.46
CA ASP A 172 -9.20 -10.48 4.05
C ASP A 172 -8.16 -10.46 5.20
N ASP A 173 -7.18 -9.55 5.14
CA ASP A 173 -6.22 -9.27 6.22
C ASP A 173 -6.76 -8.29 7.28
N GLY A 174 -7.98 -7.77 7.11
CA GLY A 174 -8.65 -6.88 8.07
C GLY A 174 -8.16 -5.43 8.08
N LEU A 175 -7.41 -5.02 7.04
CA LEU A 175 -6.74 -3.72 6.96
C LEU A 175 -7.71 -2.57 6.63
N GLY A 176 -7.43 -1.38 7.17
CA GLY A 176 -8.09 -0.14 6.81
C GLY A 176 -7.74 0.35 5.40
N ALA A 177 -8.32 1.50 4.99
CA ALA A 177 -8.08 2.08 3.67
C ALA A 177 -6.59 2.38 3.41
N LEU A 178 -5.79 2.68 4.42
CA LEU A 178 -4.34 2.85 4.26
C LEU A 178 -3.63 1.54 3.93
N GLY A 179 -3.95 0.44 4.60
CA GLY A 179 -3.38 -0.87 4.27
C GLY A 179 -3.84 -1.38 2.90
N GLN A 180 -5.10 -1.12 2.54
CA GLN A 180 -5.63 -1.35 1.20
C GLN A 180 -4.87 -0.54 0.14
N PHE A 181 -4.52 0.73 0.42
CA PHE A 181 -3.67 1.55 -0.46
C PHE A 181 -2.25 1.01 -0.57
N ILE A 182 -1.61 0.66 0.55
CA ILE A 182 -0.25 0.09 0.60
C ILE A 182 -0.17 -1.20 -0.22
N TYR A 183 -1.19 -2.06 -0.15
CA TYR A 183 -1.30 -3.25 -0.98
C TYR A 183 -1.48 -2.89 -2.47
N TYR A 184 -2.33 -1.91 -2.80
CA TYR A 184 -2.58 -1.51 -4.19
C TYR A 184 -1.34 -0.88 -4.85
N ASP A 185 -0.66 0.04 -4.16
CA ASP A 185 0.60 0.63 -4.62
C ASP A 185 1.71 -0.43 -4.78
N ALA A 186 1.70 -1.49 -3.96
CA ALA A 186 2.58 -2.64 -4.13
C ALA A 186 2.20 -3.52 -5.34
N TYR A 187 0.91 -3.71 -5.63
CA TYR A 187 0.45 -4.39 -6.84
C TYR A 187 0.85 -3.64 -8.11
N VAL A 188 0.74 -2.30 -8.13
CA VAL A 188 1.14 -1.48 -9.29
C VAL A 188 2.64 -1.64 -9.58
N MET A 189 3.50 -1.41 -8.59
CA MET A 189 4.95 -1.41 -8.80
C MET A 189 5.56 -2.82 -8.97
N HIS A 190 5.03 -3.85 -8.31
CA HIS A 190 5.66 -5.17 -8.24
C HIS A 190 4.84 -6.30 -8.88
N GLY A 191 3.60 -6.04 -9.29
CA GLY A 191 2.67 -7.06 -9.75
C GLY A 191 2.27 -8.08 -8.66
N ALA A 192 1.38 -8.99 -9.03
CA ALA A 192 0.87 -10.02 -8.13
C ALA A 192 1.89 -11.15 -7.81
N ALA A 193 2.98 -11.25 -8.58
CA ALA A 193 3.83 -12.44 -8.63
C ALA A 193 5.30 -12.07 -8.88
N ASP A 194 6.22 -12.80 -8.26
CA ASP A 194 7.65 -12.70 -8.53
C ASP A 194 7.92 -12.97 -10.02
N SER A 195 8.73 -12.13 -10.67
CA SER A 195 9.15 -12.29 -12.07
C SER A 195 10.68 -12.33 -12.18
N GLY A 196 11.25 -12.25 -13.39
CA GLY A 196 12.68 -12.43 -13.63
C GLY A 196 13.56 -11.40 -12.91
N GLY A 197 14.07 -11.76 -11.72
CA GLY A 197 14.91 -10.89 -10.88
C GLY A 197 14.15 -9.99 -9.91
N THR A 198 12.81 -10.02 -9.92
CA THR A 198 11.96 -9.11 -9.13
C THR A 198 11.28 -9.85 -7.95
N VAL A 199 10.68 -9.09 -7.03
CA VAL A 199 9.93 -9.63 -5.89
C VAL A 199 8.51 -9.07 -5.91
N GLY A 200 7.52 -9.93 -6.11
CA GLY A 200 6.12 -9.57 -6.28
C GLY A 200 5.31 -9.57 -4.99
N PHE A 201 4.08 -9.07 -5.07
CA PHE A 201 3.18 -8.89 -3.91
C PHE A 201 3.05 -10.15 -3.03
N ARG A 202 2.88 -11.34 -3.64
CA ARG A 202 2.71 -12.59 -2.88
C ARG A 202 3.92 -12.97 -2.03
N THR A 203 5.13 -12.55 -2.40
CA THR A 203 6.32 -12.75 -1.56
C THR A 203 6.41 -11.70 -0.45
N MET A 204 6.20 -10.42 -0.76
CA MET A 204 6.20 -9.36 0.26
C MET A 204 5.15 -9.60 1.36
N ARG A 205 3.93 -10.03 0.98
CA ARG A 205 2.88 -10.40 1.94
C ARG A 205 3.25 -11.64 2.77
N ARG A 206 3.91 -12.64 2.18
CA ARG A 206 4.37 -13.85 2.91
C ARG A 206 5.44 -13.50 3.94
N GLU A 207 6.36 -12.61 3.60
CA GLU A 207 7.42 -12.13 4.50
C GLU A 207 6.81 -11.29 5.64
N ALA A 208 5.86 -10.41 5.35
CA ALA A 208 5.11 -9.66 6.36
C ALA A 208 4.38 -10.56 7.36
N LEU A 209 3.64 -11.56 6.87
CA LEU A 209 2.91 -12.55 7.67
C LEU A 209 3.81 -13.47 8.52
N ALA A 210 5.11 -13.56 8.19
CA ALA A 210 6.09 -14.30 8.99
C ALA A 210 6.70 -13.45 10.12
N ALA A 211 6.56 -12.11 10.05
CA ALA A 211 7.10 -11.18 11.04
C ALA A 211 6.01 -10.58 11.96
N ALA A 212 4.78 -10.45 11.48
CA ALA A 212 3.64 -9.94 12.24
C ALA A 212 2.31 -10.60 11.79
N GLU A 213 1.43 -10.89 12.74
CA GLU A 213 0.05 -11.27 12.41
C GLU A 213 -0.75 -10.02 11.96
N PRO A 214 -1.69 -10.16 11.00
CA PRO A 214 -2.55 -9.08 10.54
C PRO A 214 -3.78 -8.88 11.46
N PRO A 215 -4.51 -7.77 11.34
CA PRO A 215 -5.75 -7.52 12.09
C PRO A 215 -6.79 -8.63 12.01
N SER A 216 -6.97 -9.31 10.86
CA SER A 216 -7.91 -10.45 10.75
C SER A 216 -7.54 -11.67 11.61
N ARG A 217 -6.35 -11.69 12.21
CA ARG A 217 -5.89 -12.69 13.20
C ARG A 217 -5.63 -12.08 14.58
N GLY A 218 -6.03 -10.83 14.81
CA GLY A 218 -5.88 -10.14 16.09
C GLY A 218 -4.54 -9.43 16.30
N GLY A 219 -3.72 -9.28 15.25
CA GLY A 219 -2.52 -8.45 15.29
C GLY A 219 -2.82 -6.94 15.20
N ASP A 220 -1.84 -6.11 15.56
CA ASP A 220 -1.94 -4.64 15.41
C ASP A 220 -1.65 -4.22 13.96
N GLU A 221 -2.51 -3.37 13.40
CA GLU A 221 -2.38 -2.86 12.04
C GLU A 221 -1.09 -2.04 11.84
N THR A 222 -0.64 -1.30 12.87
CA THR A 222 0.60 -0.51 12.81
C THR A 222 1.83 -1.42 12.63
N THR A 223 1.89 -2.50 13.40
CA THR A 223 2.95 -3.51 13.39
C THR A 223 2.94 -4.29 12.08
N TYR A 224 1.76 -4.75 11.65
CA TYR A 224 1.62 -5.49 10.40
C TYR A 224 2.01 -4.65 9.18
N LEU A 225 1.52 -3.40 9.08
CA LEU A 225 1.85 -2.53 7.95
C LEU A 225 3.34 -2.17 7.90
N ASN A 226 4.00 -1.99 9.04
CA ASN A 226 5.46 -1.78 9.04
C ASN A 226 6.21 -3.02 8.55
N ALA A 227 5.84 -4.24 9.00
CA ALA A 227 6.43 -5.48 8.50
C ALA A 227 6.27 -5.65 6.97
N PHE A 228 5.10 -5.27 6.43
CA PHE A 228 4.87 -5.28 4.98
C PHE A 228 5.69 -4.20 4.24
N LEU A 229 5.77 -2.99 4.78
CA LEU A 229 6.57 -1.92 4.19
C LEU A 229 8.08 -2.24 4.24
N ASP A 230 8.55 -2.95 5.26
CA ASP A 230 9.95 -3.39 5.36
C ASP A 230 10.29 -4.47 4.32
N ALA A 231 9.43 -5.49 4.18
CA ALA A 231 9.55 -6.47 3.09
C ALA A 231 9.53 -5.79 1.71
N ARG A 232 8.69 -4.77 1.53
CA ARG A 232 8.61 -4.01 0.28
C ARG A 232 9.83 -3.11 0.03
N VAL A 233 10.39 -2.46 1.05
CA VAL A 233 11.66 -1.73 0.95
C VAL A 233 12.80 -2.69 0.56
N THR A 234 12.78 -3.92 1.08
CA THR A 234 13.71 -4.99 0.67
C THR A 234 13.46 -5.50 -0.74
N ALA A 235 12.23 -5.48 -1.25
CA ALA A 235 11.90 -5.78 -2.65
C ALA A 235 12.42 -4.68 -3.60
N ILE A 236 12.10 -3.41 -3.33
CA ILE A 236 12.55 -2.26 -4.14
C ILE A 236 14.08 -2.19 -4.20
N ARG A 237 14.79 -2.44 -3.09
CA ARG A 237 16.27 -2.45 -3.10
C ARG A 237 16.92 -3.61 -3.89
N LYS A 238 16.13 -4.55 -4.42
CA LYS A 238 16.56 -5.62 -5.34
C LYS A 238 16.14 -5.37 -6.79
N GLU A 239 15.22 -4.43 -7.01
CA GLU A 239 14.62 -4.14 -8.32
C GLU A 239 15.67 -3.44 -9.23
N PRO A 240 16.04 -4.02 -10.38
CA PRO A 240 17.09 -3.45 -11.24
C PRO A 240 16.74 -2.07 -11.80
N SER A 241 15.44 -1.80 -12.00
CA SER A 241 14.96 -0.55 -12.60
C SER A 241 14.82 0.63 -11.64
N HIS A 242 14.65 0.39 -10.33
CA HIS A 242 14.30 1.44 -9.37
C HIS A 242 14.67 1.07 -7.93
N SER A 243 15.48 1.90 -7.27
CA SER A 243 15.91 1.66 -5.87
C SER A 243 15.53 2.77 -4.87
N ASP A 244 14.89 3.85 -5.32
CA ASP A 244 14.35 4.88 -4.42
C ASP A 244 13.14 4.35 -3.65
N THR A 245 13.06 4.67 -2.36
CA THR A 245 12.00 4.17 -1.46
C THR A 245 11.16 5.29 -0.85
N SER A 246 11.18 6.50 -1.41
CA SER A 246 10.46 7.68 -0.90
C SER A 246 8.92 7.49 -0.92
N ARG A 247 8.37 6.79 -1.92
CA ARG A 247 6.95 6.39 -1.97
C ARG A 247 6.50 5.57 -0.74
N ILE A 248 7.46 4.95 -0.06
CA ILE A 248 7.27 4.31 1.25
C ILE A 248 7.67 5.26 2.37
N GLU A 249 8.96 5.58 2.49
CA GLU A 249 9.53 6.15 3.71
C GLU A 249 9.10 7.59 3.99
N THR A 250 8.80 8.36 2.95
CA THR A 250 8.31 9.74 3.06
C THR A 250 6.83 9.90 2.69
N ALA A 251 6.10 8.80 2.49
CA ALA A 251 4.65 8.78 2.28
C ALA A 251 3.93 7.70 3.11
N GLN A 252 3.92 6.44 2.66
CA GLN A 252 3.17 5.36 3.33
C GLN A 252 3.58 5.17 4.80
N ARG A 253 4.88 5.22 5.10
CA ARG A 253 5.44 5.17 6.47
C ARG A 253 5.04 6.38 7.32
N VAL A 254 4.88 7.55 6.70
CA VAL A 254 4.39 8.77 7.36
C VAL A 254 2.94 8.59 7.77
N PHE A 255 2.09 8.10 6.85
CA PHE A 255 0.67 7.86 7.12
C PHE A 255 0.45 6.81 8.21
N VAL A 256 1.23 5.71 8.23
CA VAL A 256 1.17 4.70 9.30
C VAL A 256 1.58 5.31 10.64
N ARG A 257 2.68 6.09 10.69
CA ARG A 257 3.15 6.76 11.91
C ARG A 257 2.17 7.83 12.44
N GLU A 258 1.43 8.48 11.55
CA GLU A 258 0.37 9.44 11.90
C GLU A 258 -0.98 8.77 12.24
N GLY A 259 -1.07 7.43 12.18
CA GLY A 259 -2.30 6.69 12.49
C GLY A 259 -3.42 6.83 11.45
N ARG A 260 -3.07 7.18 10.20
CA ARG A 260 -4.00 7.49 9.10
C ARG A 260 -4.66 6.26 8.48
N PHE A 261 -5.05 5.27 9.29
CA PHE A 261 -5.51 3.95 8.83
C PHE A 261 -6.76 4.02 7.94
N ARG A 262 -7.54 5.09 8.02
CA ARG A 262 -8.71 5.35 7.17
C ARG A 262 -8.40 6.23 5.96
N LEU A 263 -7.11 6.47 5.67
CA LEU A 263 -6.59 7.33 4.60
C LEU A 263 -7.27 8.71 4.62
N GLU A 264 -7.45 9.28 5.80
CA GLU A 264 -8.19 10.52 6.02
C GLU A 264 -7.32 11.77 5.87
N THR A 265 -7.92 12.81 5.27
CA THR A 265 -7.27 14.07 4.92
C THR A 265 -7.27 15.05 6.10
N PRO A 266 -6.35 16.04 6.13
CA PRO A 266 -5.33 16.34 5.12
C PRO A 266 -4.15 15.35 5.15
N LEU A 267 -3.76 14.87 3.97
CA LEU A 267 -2.56 14.04 3.76
C LEU A 267 -1.41 14.93 3.30
N ARG A 268 -0.19 14.65 3.77
CA ARG A 268 1.04 15.36 3.40
C ARG A 268 2.17 14.34 3.24
N TRP A 269 2.91 14.40 2.16
CA TRP A 269 4.00 13.46 1.90
C TRP A 269 5.08 14.03 0.98
N LYS A 270 6.13 13.26 0.78
CA LYS A 270 7.12 13.49 -0.28
C LYS A 270 7.36 12.24 -1.10
N VAL A 271 7.65 12.43 -2.38
CA VAL A 271 8.24 11.42 -3.28
C VAL A 271 9.33 12.12 -4.07
N TYR A 272 10.50 11.49 -4.23
CA TYR A 272 11.70 12.03 -4.91
C TYR A 272 12.19 13.41 -4.41
N GLY A 273 11.74 13.85 -3.23
CA GLY A 273 12.04 15.14 -2.61
C GLY A 273 10.92 16.19 -2.75
N ASP A 274 10.12 16.09 -3.82
CA ASP A 274 8.94 16.91 -4.08
C ASP A 274 7.89 16.73 -2.98
N SER A 275 7.11 17.78 -2.73
CA SER A 275 6.22 17.86 -1.56
C SER A 275 4.76 17.99 -1.97
N TYR A 276 3.95 17.02 -1.57
CA TYR A 276 2.57 16.87 -1.99
C TYR A 276 1.60 17.00 -0.82
N ARG A 277 0.36 17.41 -1.13
CA ARG A 277 -0.72 17.57 -0.16
C ARG A 277 -2.07 17.30 -0.83
N ILE A 278 -2.94 16.57 -0.13
CA ILE A 278 -4.38 16.53 -0.41
C ILE A 278 -5.08 17.05 0.83
N ASP A 279 -5.93 18.05 0.65
CA ASP A 279 -6.66 18.68 1.75
C ASP A 279 -7.99 17.98 2.08
N GLY A 280 -8.57 18.35 3.23
CA GLY A 280 -9.94 17.99 3.57
C GLY A 280 -10.98 18.81 2.79
N PRO A 281 -12.24 18.35 2.76
CA PRO A 281 -13.38 19.18 2.40
C PRO A 281 -13.62 20.29 3.44
#